data_AF-A0A971NLN4-F1
#
_entry.id   AF-A0A971NLN4-F1
#
_cell.length_a   1.000
_cell.length_b   1.000
_cell.length_c   1.000
_cell.angle_alpha   90.00
_cell.angle_beta   90.00
_cell.angle_gamma   90.00
#
_symmetry.space_group_name_H-M   'P 1'
#
loop_
_entity.id
_entity.type
_entity.pdbx_description
1 polymer ?
#
loop_
_entity_poly.entity_id
_entity_poly.type
_entity_poly.pdbx_seq_one_letter_code
_entity_poly.pdbx_strand_id
1 'polypeptide(L)'
;CAFWRLDTYFLSQRENFCIPVIRHIIKILKALPIPENRAGYTEMFRQLEPEISGGALLHIYPEGSLRTDCMLLREFKPGAFRIADMYGVPILPCAIKIVRGKRRIKRILTIGEPVYADSSLPEHLRVEKLERDVRTAMEMLL
;
A
#
# COMPACT_ATOMS: atom_id res chain seq x y z
N CYS A 1 -11.98 4.37 7.67
CA CYS A 1 -11.10 4.45 6.49
C CYS A 1 -11.60 5.55 5.57
N ALA A 2 -10.70 6.32 4.94
CA ALA A 2 -11.11 7.35 3.98
C ALA A 2 -11.89 6.78 2.77
N PHE A 3 -11.70 5.49 2.48
CA PHE A 3 -12.31 4.75 1.39
C PHE A 3 -13.52 3.88 1.79
N TRP A 4 -14.34 4.33 2.75
CA TRP A 4 -15.42 3.53 3.35
C TRP A 4 -16.52 2.99 2.40
N ARG A 5 -16.58 3.50 1.16
CA ARG A 5 -17.53 3.02 0.12
C ARG A 5 -16.92 1.98 -0.84
N LEU A 6 -15.62 1.71 -0.73
CA LEU A 6 -14.90 0.76 -1.57
C LEU A 6 -14.42 -0.40 -0.73
N ASP A 7 -14.54 -1.62 -1.26
CA ASP A 7 -13.90 -2.78 -0.67
C ASP A 7 -12.38 -2.54 -0.63
N THR A 8 -11.80 -2.55 0.56
CA THR A 8 -10.36 -2.29 0.75
C THR A 8 -9.70 -3.53 1.37
N TYR A 9 -8.76 -4.12 0.63
CA TYR A 9 -7.91 -5.21 1.06
C TYR A 9 -6.58 -4.65 1.57
N PHE A 10 -6.01 -5.26 2.62
CA PHE A 10 -4.75 -4.81 3.21
C PHE A 10 -3.73 -5.94 3.17
N LEU A 11 -2.51 -5.67 2.68
CA LEU A 11 -1.41 -6.61 2.83
C LEU A 11 -0.78 -6.45 4.21
N SER A 12 -0.65 -7.55 4.96
CA SER A 12 -0.03 -7.55 6.28
C SER A 12 0.93 -8.74 6.42
N GLN A 13 2.02 -8.51 7.16
CA GLN A 13 2.97 -9.56 7.53
C GLN A 13 2.27 -10.64 8.37
N ARG A 14 2.62 -11.92 8.18
CA ARG A 14 1.98 -13.06 8.85
C ARG A 14 2.04 -12.94 10.38
N GLU A 15 3.12 -12.37 10.88
CA GLU A 15 3.38 -12.14 12.31
C GLU A 15 2.34 -11.20 12.94
N ASN A 16 1.81 -10.24 12.17
CA ASN A 16 0.76 -9.35 12.66
C ASN A 16 -0.57 -10.10 12.91
N PHE A 17 -0.78 -11.26 12.27
CA PHE A 17 -1.98 -12.08 12.49
C PHE A 17 -1.94 -12.85 13.82
N CYS A 18 -0.77 -12.95 14.45
CA CYS A 18 -0.59 -13.61 15.74
C CYS A 18 -0.90 -12.72 16.95
N ILE A 19 -1.16 -11.42 16.73
CA ILE A 19 -1.47 -10.46 17.81
C ILE A 19 -2.98 -10.54 18.16
N PRO A 20 -3.38 -10.87 19.41
CA PRO A 20 -4.77 -11.18 19.77
C PRO A 20 -5.79 -10.06 19.47
N VAL A 21 -5.35 -8.80 19.56
CA VAL A 21 -6.19 -7.61 19.29
C VAL A 21 -6.33 -7.35 17.79
N ILE A 22 -5.33 -7.70 16.99
CA ILE A 22 -5.35 -7.53 15.53
C ILE A 22 -6.29 -8.55 14.87
N ARG A 23 -6.57 -9.70 15.50
CA ARG A 23 -7.53 -10.71 15.00
C ARG A 23 -8.91 -10.12 14.67
N HIS A 24 -9.40 -9.15 15.45
CA HIS A 24 -10.69 -8.50 15.19
C HIS A 24 -10.60 -7.47 14.05
N ILE A 25 -9.46 -6.78 13.95
CA ILE A 25 -9.16 -5.81 12.88
C ILE A 25 -9.00 -6.52 11.53
N ILE A 26 -8.35 -7.68 11.50
CA ILE A 26 -8.14 -8.51 10.29
C ILE A 26 -9.44 -8.96 9.66
N LYS A 27 -10.43 -9.37 10.46
CA LYS A 27 -11.75 -9.78 9.97
C LYS A 27 -12.53 -8.62 9.36
N ILE A 28 -12.33 -7.40 9.85
CA ILE A 28 -13.00 -6.19 9.37
C ILE A 28 -12.29 -5.61 8.14
N LEU A 29 -10.96 -5.74 8.05
CA LEU A 29 -10.13 -5.12 7.02
C LEU A 29 -9.81 -6.05 5.83
N LYS A 30 -10.43 -7.23 5.71
CA LYS A 30 -10.12 -8.22 4.64
C LYS A 30 -8.60 -8.37 4.44
N ALA A 31 -7.85 -8.49 5.54
CA ALA A 31 -6.39 -8.47 5.48
C ALA A 31 -5.85 -9.77 4.89
N LEU A 32 -4.97 -9.64 3.89
CA LEU A 32 -4.35 -10.76 3.20
C LEU A 32 -2.93 -10.97 3.72
N PRO A 33 -2.57 -12.21 4.07
CA PRO A 33 -1.21 -12.52 4.50
C PRO A 33 -0.26 -12.37 3.32
N ILE A 34 0.83 -11.64 3.53
CA ILE A 34 1.92 -11.55 2.54
C ILE A 34 2.48 -12.96 2.31
N PRO A 35 2.44 -13.50 1.08
CA PRO A 35 3.00 -14.81 0.77
C PRO A 35 4.53 -14.80 0.86
N GLU A 36 5.12 -15.93 1.26
CA GLU A 36 6.58 -16.09 1.36
C GLU A 36 7.22 -16.47 0.02
N ASN A 37 6.43 -16.96 -0.94
CA ASN A 37 6.90 -17.47 -2.22
C ASN A 37 6.15 -16.84 -3.41
N ARG A 38 6.79 -16.85 -4.58
CA ARG A 38 6.25 -16.28 -5.82
C ARG A 38 4.90 -16.90 -6.21
N ALA A 39 4.76 -18.22 -6.07
CA ALA A 39 3.52 -18.93 -6.37
C ALA A 39 2.35 -18.45 -5.51
N GLY A 40 2.58 -18.18 -4.23
CA GLY A 40 1.57 -17.65 -3.32
C GLY A 40 1.15 -16.23 -3.66
N TYR A 41 2.06 -15.38 -4.13
CA TYR A 41 1.68 -14.06 -4.66
C TYR A 41 0.78 -14.19 -5.89
N THR A 42 1.15 -15.04 -6.85
CA THR A 42 0.34 -15.27 -8.04
C THR A 42 -1.06 -15.76 -7.70
N GLU A 43 -1.20 -16.72 -6.78
CA GLU A 43 -2.51 -17.22 -6.37
C GLU A 43 -3.32 -16.19 -5.59
N MET A 44 -2.69 -15.45 -4.67
CA MET A 44 -3.34 -14.35 -3.95
C MET A 44 -3.88 -13.30 -4.92
N PHE A 45 -3.09 -12.89 -5.90
CA PHE A 45 -3.54 -11.91 -6.87
C PHE A 45 -4.59 -12.45 -7.84
N ARG A 46 -4.50 -13.72 -8.26
CA ARG A 46 -5.54 -14.36 -9.07
C ARG A 46 -6.92 -14.31 -8.39
N GLN A 47 -6.94 -14.36 -7.06
CA GLN A 47 -8.17 -14.23 -6.28
C GLN A 47 -8.62 -12.77 -6.11
N LEU A 48 -7.68 -11.81 -6.06
CA LEU A 48 -7.99 -10.39 -5.92
C LEU A 48 -8.29 -9.68 -7.23
N GLU A 49 -7.81 -10.19 -8.36
CA GLU A 49 -7.97 -9.58 -9.66
C GLU A 49 -9.44 -9.25 -9.99
N PRO A 50 -10.42 -10.18 -9.81
CA PRO A 50 -11.83 -9.85 -10.03
C PRO A 50 -12.36 -8.73 -9.13
N GLU A 51 -11.89 -8.68 -7.88
CA GLU A 51 -12.30 -7.66 -6.90
C GLU A 51 -11.70 -6.29 -7.26
N ILE A 52 -10.42 -6.25 -7.62
CA ILE A 52 -9.72 -5.03 -8.05
C ILE A 52 -10.32 -4.50 -9.35
N SER A 53 -10.59 -5.38 -10.32
CA SER A 53 -11.32 -5.02 -11.55
C SER A 53 -12.75 -4.52 -11.27
N GLY A 54 -13.36 -4.98 -10.19
CA GLY A 54 -14.66 -4.50 -9.68
C GLY A 54 -14.59 -3.17 -8.93
N GLY A 55 -13.41 -2.56 -8.80
CA GLY A 55 -13.19 -1.28 -8.12
C GLY A 55 -12.73 -1.37 -6.66
N ALA A 56 -12.37 -2.57 -6.20
CA ALA A 56 -11.75 -2.72 -4.88
C ALA A 56 -10.34 -2.12 -4.84
N LEU A 57 -9.93 -1.69 -3.65
CA LEU A 57 -8.61 -1.13 -3.39
C LEU A 57 -7.71 -2.15 -2.72
N LEU A 58 -6.45 -2.20 -3.15
CA LEU A 58 -5.39 -2.91 -2.45
C LEU A 58 -4.47 -1.90 -1.75
N HIS A 59 -4.55 -1.84 -0.43
CA HIS A 59 -3.75 -0.94 0.40
C HIS A 59 -2.46 -1.63 0.86
N ILE A 60 -1.33 -1.04 0.49
CA ILE A 60 0.01 -1.51 0.84
C ILE A 60 0.80 -0.37 1.47
N TYR A 61 1.45 -0.65 2.60
CA TYR A 61 2.46 0.24 3.17
C TYR A 61 3.83 -0.11 2.56
N PRO A 62 4.42 0.76 1.73
CA PRO A 62 5.64 0.41 0.99
C PRO A 62 6.86 0.18 1.90
N GLU A 63 6.88 0.74 3.12
CA GLU A 63 7.96 0.56 4.09
C GLU A 63 7.96 -0.83 4.76
N GLY A 64 6.86 -1.58 4.65
CA GLY A 64 6.67 -2.92 5.19
C GLY A 64 6.63 -3.05 6.72
N SER A 65 7.11 -2.06 7.48
CA SER A 65 7.14 -2.07 8.95
C SER A 65 6.77 -0.69 9.51
N LEU A 66 5.83 -0.67 10.45
CA LEU A 66 5.44 0.56 11.13
C LEU A 66 6.54 0.96 12.13
N ARG A 67 7.09 2.16 11.98
CA ARG A 67 7.96 2.77 12.99
C ARG A 67 7.30 4.03 13.55
N THR A 68 6.97 3.98 14.83
CA THR A 68 6.24 5.06 15.52
C THR A 68 7.09 6.30 15.79
N ASP A 69 8.42 6.19 15.62
CA ASP A 69 9.43 7.23 15.83
C ASP A 69 9.89 7.91 14.53
N CYS A 70 9.52 7.38 13.35
CA CYS A 70 9.87 7.99 12.07
C CYS A 70 8.79 9.00 11.63
N MET A 71 9.23 10.23 11.36
CA MET A 71 8.41 11.31 10.78
C MET A 71 8.67 11.49 9.27
N LEU A 72 9.60 10.73 8.71
CA LEU A 72 10.01 10.77 7.31
C LEU A 72 9.67 9.44 6.63
N LEU A 73 9.45 9.50 5.31
CA LEU A 73 9.28 8.31 4.49
C LEU A 73 10.57 7.49 4.47
N ARG A 74 10.43 6.18 4.67
CA ARG A 74 11.56 5.24 4.64
C ARG A 74 11.77 4.69 3.23
N GLU A 75 12.78 3.83 3.11
CA GLU A 75 12.99 3.04 1.91
C GLU A 75 11.74 2.20 1.60
N PHE A 76 11.37 2.17 0.32
CA PHE A 76 10.18 1.48 -0.14
C PHE A 76 10.59 0.10 -0.64
N LYS A 77 9.74 -0.88 -0.36
CA LYS A 77 9.92 -2.23 -0.91
C LYS A 77 9.30 -2.29 -2.30
N PRO A 78 9.93 -2.98 -3.26
CA PRO A 78 9.49 -3.00 -4.66
C PRO A 78 8.16 -3.73 -4.87
N GLY A 79 7.69 -4.52 -3.89
CA GLY A 79 6.54 -5.42 -4.05
C GLY A 79 5.28 -4.73 -4.57
N ALA A 80 4.89 -3.59 -3.98
CA ALA A 80 3.69 -2.85 -4.38
C ALA A 80 3.76 -2.37 -5.85
N PHE A 81 4.92 -1.90 -6.28
CA PHE A 81 5.13 -1.37 -7.63
C PHE A 81 5.18 -2.48 -8.68
N ARG A 82 5.77 -3.64 -8.34
CA ARG A 82 5.75 -4.83 -9.19
C ARG A 82 4.33 -5.36 -9.42
N ILE A 83 3.52 -5.32 -8.37
CA ILE A 83 2.10 -5.68 -8.45
C ILE A 83 1.37 -4.73 -9.40
N ALA A 84 1.54 -3.43 -9.20
CA ALA A 84 0.88 -2.42 -10.02
C ALA A 84 1.26 -2.54 -11.51
N ASP A 85 2.56 -2.74 -11.80
CA ASP A 85 3.04 -2.96 -13.18
C ASP A 85 2.45 -4.25 -13.79
N MET A 86 2.46 -5.36 -13.05
CA MET A 86 1.98 -6.66 -13.53
C MET A 86 0.50 -6.65 -13.91
N TYR A 87 -0.33 -5.95 -13.13
CA TYR A 87 -1.78 -5.89 -13.34
C TYR A 87 -2.25 -4.63 -14.07
N GLY A 88 -1.33 -3.75 -14.47
CA GLY A 88 -1.65 -2.52 -15.19
C GLY A 88 -2.57 -1.56 -14.41
N VAL A 89 -2.50 -1.59 -13.08
CA VAL A 89 -3.35 -0.77 -12.19
C VAL A 89 -2.59 0.46 -11.68
N PRO A 90 -3.25 1.61 -11.52
CA PRO A 90 -2.61 2.80 -10.95
C PRO A 90 -2.33 2.64 -9.45
N ILE A 91 -1.30 3.32 -8.99
CA ILE A 91 -1.05 3.51 -7.55
C ILE A 91 -1.56 4.88 -7.13
N LEU A 92 -2.33 4.92 -6.05
CA LEU A 92 -2.80 6.16 -5.43
C LEU A 92 -1.91 6.53 -4.24
N PRO A 93 -0.99 7.51 -4.37
CA PRO A 93 -0.09 7.90 -3.29
C PRO A 93 -0.88 8.51 -2.13
N CYS A 94 -0.65 7.99 -0.93
CA CYS A 94 -1.34 8.43 0.29
C CYS A 94 -0.30 8.73 1.37
N ALA A 95 -0.29 9.96 1.89
CA ALA A 95 0.63 10.38 2.93
C ALA A 95 -0.11 10.78 4.22
N ILE A 96 0.46 10.43 5.38
CA ILE A 96 -0.10 10.78 6.69
C ILE A 96 0.86 11.73 7.40
N LYS A 97 0.46 13.00 7.54
CA LYS A 97 1.18 13.99 8.33
C LYS A 97 0.70 13.97 9.78
N ILE A 98 1.63 13.81 10.73
CA ILE A 98 1.34 13.88 12.16
C ILE A 98 1.71 15.27 12.69
N VAL A 99 0.71 16.02 13.14
CA VAL A 99 0.90 17.35 13.74
C VAL A 99 0.72 17.24 15.25
N ARG A 100 1.83 17.44 16.00
CA ARG A 100 1.83 17.41 17.47
C ARG A 100 1.55 18.82 18.01
N GLY A 101 0.37 19.01 18.60
CA GLY A 101 0.05 20.20 19.39
C GLY A 101 0.29 19.97 20.89
N LYS A 102 0.25 21.04 21.71
CA LYS A 102 0.51 21.00 23.16
C LYS A 102 -0.32 19.96 23.95
N ARG A 103 -1.51 19.55 23.48
CA ARG A 103 -2.40 18.60 24.16
C ARG A 103 -3.05 17.54 23.26
N ARG A 104 -2.81 17.57 21.94
CA ARG A 104 -3.46 16.66 20.98
C ARG A 104 -2.55 16.34 19.80
N ILE A 105 -2.60 15.09 19.36
CA ILE A 105 -1.96 14.62 18.13
C ILE A 105 -3.03 14.63 17.03
N LYS A 106 -2.84 15.44 15.99
CA LYS A 106 -3.68 15.41 14.78
C LYS A 106 -2.98 14.58 13.71
N ARG A 107 -3.73 13.73 13.00
CA ARG A 107 -3.26 12.98 11.84
C ARG A 107 -4.03 13.47 10.62
N ILE A 108 -3.32 13.95 9.61
CA ILE A 108 -3.89 14.46 8.36
C ILE A 108 -3.51 13.48 7.27
N LEU A 109 -4.51 12.90 6.60
CA LEU A 109 -4.31 12.04 5.43
C LEU A 109 -4.50 12.90 4.19
N THR A 110 -3.48 12.92 3.32
CA THR A 110 -3.54 13.55 2.01
C THR A 110 -3.41 12.46 0.95
N ILE A 111 -4.24 12.55 -0.09
CA ILE A 111 -4.29 11.59 -1.19
C ILE A 111 -3.90 12.37 -2.45
N GLY A 112 -2.93 11.86 -3.20
CA GLY A 112 -2.48 12.47 -4.46
C GLY A 112 -3.17 11.88 -5.68
N GLU A 113 -2.68 12.27 -6.86
CA GLU A 113 -3.17 11.78 -8.15
C GLU A 113 -2.67 10.36 -8.46
N PRO A 114 -3.43 9.56 -9.23
CA PRO A 114 -3.03 8.21 -9.61
C PRO A 114 -1.76 8.22 -10.49
N VAL A 115 -0.82 7.33 -10.17
CA VAL A 115 0.44 7.15 -10.91
C VAL A 115 0.43 5.79 -11.62
N TYR A 116 0.72 5.79 -12.91
CA TYR A 116 0.75 4.60 -13.76
C TYR A 116 2.18 4.17 -14.09
N ALA A 117 2.38 2.86 -14.29
CA ALA A 117 3.64 2.34 -14.81
C ALA A 117 3.87 2.81 -16.26
N ASP A 118 5.09 3.21 -16.56
CA ASP A 118 5.47 3.69 -17.90
C ASP A 118 5.69 2.51 -18.85
N SER A 119 4.66 2.12 -19.60
CA SER A 119 4.69 0.97 -20.50
C SER A 119 5.74 1.05 -21.62
N SER A 120 6.36 2.21 -21.85
CA SER A 120 7.41 2.39 -22.86
C SER A 120 8.78 1.83 -22.43
N LEU A 121 8.98 1.58 -21.14
CA LEU A 121 10.26 1.13 -20.59
C LEU A 121 10.32 -0.40 -20.40
N PRO A 122 11.54 -0.99 -20.36
CA PRO A 122 11.76 -2.35 -19.89
C PRO A 122 11.23 -2.57 -18.47
N GLU A 123 10.73 -3.77 -18.16
CA GLU A 123 10.08 -4.12 -16.89
C GLU A 123 10.85 -3.65 -15.65
N HIS A 124 12.16 -3.92 -15.59
CA HIS A 124 12.95 -3.56 -14.41
C HIS A 124 13.01 -2.02 -14.18
N LEU A 125 13.03 -1.24 -15.26
CA LEU A 125 13.05 0.23 -15.20
C LEU A 125 11.66 0.80 -14.91
N ARG A 126 10.58 0.12 -15.34
CA ARG A 126 9.21 0.54 -15.03
C ARG A 126 8.95 0.55 -13.55
N VAL A 127 9.32 -0.54 -12.87
CA VAL A 127 9.11 -0.70 -11.43
C VAL A 127 9.91 0.34 -10.65
N GLU A 128 11.18 0.54 -10.99
CA GLU A 128 12.05 1.51 -10.34
C GLU A 128 11.57 2.95 -10.55
N LYS A 129 11.18 3.30 -11.78
CA LYS A 129 10.61 4.62 -12.09
C LYS A 129 9.30 4.84 -11.36
N LEU A 130 8.40 3.84 -11.36
CA LEU A 130 7.12 3.92 -10.66
C LEU A 130 7.30 4.11 -9.15
N GLU A 131 8.24 3.37 -8.54
CA GLU A 131 8.60 3.58 -7.13
C GLU A 131 9.03 5.03 -6.88
N ARG A 132 9.96 5.53 -7.70
CA ARG A 132 10.50 6.88 -7.56
C ARG A 132 9.40 7.94 -7.71
N ASP A 133 8.56 7.83 -8.73
CA ASP A 133 7.50 8.79 -9.02
C ASP A 133 6.46 8.80 -7.87
N VAL A 134 6.08 7.62 -7.35
CA VAL A 134 5.18 7.51 -6.19
C VAL A 134 5.83 8.06 -4.92
N ARG A 135 7.11 7.79 -4.67
CA ARG A 135 7.85 8.37 -3.53
C ARG A 135 7.83 9.88 -3.59
N THR A 136 8.22 10.47 -4.72
CA THR A 136 8.22 11.92 -4.91
C THR A 136 6.82 12.51 -4.75
N ALA A 137 5.78 11.85 -5.27
CA ALA A 137 4.41 12.26 -5.04
C ALA A 137 4.04 12.24 -3.55
N MET A 138 4.38 11.17 -2.81
CA MET A 138 4.12 11.08 -1.37
C MET A 138 4.89 12.12 -0.56
N GLU A 139 6.12 12.46 -0.94
CA GLU A 139 6.92 13.52 -0.32
C GLU A 139 6.26 14.90 -0.48
N MET A 140 5.69 15.19 -1.65
CA MET A 140 4.95 16.44 -1.90
C MET A 140 3.64 16.55 -1.11
N LEU A 141 3.09 15.43 -0.62
CA LEU A 141 1.84 15.39 0.16
C LEU A 141 2.05 15.58 1.67
N LEU A 142 3.30 15.51 2.16
CA LEU A 142 3.67 15.63 3.58
C LEU A 142 3.84 17.08 4.04
#